data_AF-A0A316FM19-F1
#
_entry.id   AF-A0A316FM19-F1
#
_cell.length_a   1.000
_cell.length_b   1.000
_cell.length_c   1.000
_cell.angle_alpha   90.00
_cell.angle_beta   90.00
_cell.angle_gamma   90.00
#
_symmetry.space_group_name_H-M   'P 1'
#
loop_
_entity.id
_entity.type
_entity.pdbx_description
1 polymer ?
#
loop_
_entity_poly.entity_id
_entity_poly.type
_entity_poly.pdbx_seq_one_letter_code
_entity_poly.pdbx_strand_id
1 'polypeptide(L)'
;MIQHNLSLCGTQCAVHEYGLSDGEPIILLHGWLDNLASFETLIPFFKQYRVIALDFPGHGFSSHLPEGMAYHFFDLVYVIQDLIAAFKLDSVTLIGHSMGGAASTLVASVNESVKRLILLEALGPLTVSAKGTVELMQKALAERAKINNKSLRLFESEAQAISVRASHSNMDADIIAPVVRRGLLNKGNGFQWRSDPRLRIASINRLTESQLEPLLKKITCPVLLIEADKGLFADNQAIQARKQLLNNLTTKVLTGGHHVHMEQPEKTAAMIVDFIEKESLD
;
A
#
# COMPACT_ATOMS: atom_id res chain seq x y z
N MET A 1 12.76 17.09 -4.03
CA MET A 1 12.46 15.66 -4.21
C MET A 1 13.72 15.00 -4.72
N ILE A 2 14.20 13.97 -4.04
CA ILE A 2 15.37 13.17 -4.42
C ILE A 2 14.86 11.82 -4.90
N GLN A 3 15.34 11.34 -6.05
CA GLN A 3 14.98 10.03 -6.58
C GLN A 3 16.08 9.03 -6.26
N HIS A 4 15.69 7.88 -5.75
CA HIS A 4 16.54 6.75 -5.44
C HIS A 4 16.10 5.54 -6.24
N ASN A 5 17.04 4.69 -6.60
CA ASN A 5 16.77 3.34 -7.08
C ASN A 5 17.54 2.36 -6.18
N LEU A 6 16.81 1.66 -5.32
CA LEU A 6 17.37 0.85 -4.25
C LEU A 6 17.16 -0.63 -4.53
N SER A 7 18.15 -1.46 -4.19
CA SER A 7 17.98 -2.91 -4.22
C SER A 7 17.28 -3.36 -2.93
N LEU A 8 15.97 -3.62 -3.00
CA LEU A 8 15.15 -4.07 -1.87
C LEU A 8 14.64 -5.48 -2.17
N CYS A 9 14.88 -6.43 -1.26
CA CYS A 9 14.53 -7.85 -1.41
C CYS A 9 14.96 -8.42 -2.78
N GLY A 10 16.17 -8.08 -3.21
CA GLY A 10 16.73 -8.50 -4.51
C GLY A 10 16.11 -7.84 -5.76
N THR A 11 15.29 -6.80 -5.59
CA THR A 11 14.61 -6.08 -6.68
C THR A 11 14.97 -4.60 -6.70
N GLN A 12 15.24 -4.05 -7.87
CA GLN A 12 15.47 -2.61 -8.03
C GLN A 12 14.14 -1.86 -7.89
N CYS A 13 14.01 -1.07 -6.82
CA CYS A 13 12.80 -0.35 -6.47
C CYS A 13 13.00 1.16 -6.57
N ALA A 14 12.08 1.82 -7.26
CA ALA A 14 12.02 3.27 -7.33
C ALA A 14 11.48 3.85 -6.02
N VAL A 15 12.23 4.76 -5.43
CA VAL A 15 11.89 5.45 -4.18
C VAL A 15 12.07 6.94 -4.38
N HIS A 16 11.12 7.73 -3.90
CA HIS A 16 11.23 9.18 -3.88
C HIS A 16 11.27 9.69 -2.44
N GLU A 17 12.19 10.62 -2.19
CA GLU A 17 12.35 11.30 -0.90
C GLU A 17 11.94 12.78 -1.03
N TYR A 18 11.17 13.26 -0.07
CA TYR A 18 10.60 14.60 0.00
C TYR A 18 10.76 15.19 1.42
N GLY A 19 10.49 16.49 1.55
CA GLY A 19 10.53 17.19 2.84
C GLY A 19 11.96 17.44 3.35
N LEU A 20 12.12 17.52 4.67
CA LEU A 20 13.39 17.83 5.34
C LEU A 20 14.19 16.55 5.55
N SER A 21 15.46 16.53 5.13
CA SER A 21 16.33 15.35 5.25
C SER A 21 16.63 14.93 6.69
N ASP A 22 16.54 15.87 7.63
CA ASP A 22 16.70 15.69 9.08
C ASP A 22 15.37 15.67 9.84
N GLY A 23 14.24 15.74 9.13
CA GLY A 23 12.91 15.60 9.72
C GLY A 23 12.64 14.18 10.21
N GLU A 24 11.61 14.03 11.06
CA GLU A 24 11.17 12.70 11.50
C GLU A 24 10.72 11.86 10.28
N PRO A 25 11.19 10.60 10.16
CA PRO A 25 10.97 9.81 8.96
C PRO A 25 9.57 9.22 8.87
N ILE A 26 8.98 9.36 7.69
CA ILE A 26 7.68 8.82 7.30
C ILE A 26 7.87 7.98 6.03
N ILE A 27 7.43 6.73 6.04
CA ILE A 27 7.38 5.89 4.84
C ILE A 27 5.94 5.79 4.33
N LEU A 28 5.72 6.06 3.04
CA LEU A 28 4.44 5.99 2.35
C LEU A 28 4.36 4.73 1.46
N LEU A 29 3.33 3.90 1.68
CA LEU A 29 3.20 2.56 1.08
C LEU A 29 1.84 2.40 0.38
N HIS A 30 1.84 2.25 -0.94
CA HIS A 30 0.63 2.34 -1.78
C HIS A 30 -0.20 1.05 -1.86
N GLY A 31 -1.42 1.17 -2.39
CA GLY A 31 -2.34 0.06 -2.65
C GLY A 31 -1.96 -0.82 -3.84
N TRP A 32 -2.64 -1.96 -3.98
CA TRP A 32 -2.40 -2.91 -5.06
C TRP A 32 -2.70 -2.32 -6.44
N LEU A 33 -1.77 -2.49 -7.40
CA LEU A 33 -1.82 -1.89 -8.74
C LEU A 33 -1.79 -0.36 -8.79
N ASP A 34 -1.51 0.30 -7.67
CA ASP A 34 -1.19 1.72 -7.65
C ASP A 34 0.34 1.91 -7.75
N ASN A 35 0.84 3.03 -7.24
CA ASN A 35 2.25 3.41 -7.17
C ASN A 35 2.36 4.61 -6.19
N LEU A 36 3.57 5.10 -5.95
CA LEU A 36 3.82 6.19 -5.00
C LEU A 36 3.08 7.50 -5.33
N ALA A 37 2.58 7.67 -6.57
CA ALA A 37 1.79 8.84 -6.94
C ALA A 37 0.42 8.88 -6.24
N SER A 38 0.00 7.78 -5.61
CA SER A 38 -1.20 7.74 -4.75
C SER A 38 -1.11 8.70 -3.56
N PHE A 39 0.10 9.15 -3.21
CA PHE A 39 0.34 10.08 -2.12
C PHE A 39 0.74 11.49 -2.57
N GLU A 40 0.76 11.78 -3.89
CA GLU A 40 1.17 13.09 -4.40
C GLU A 40 0.38 14.25 -3.80
N THR A 41 -0.92 14.04 -3.53
CA THR A 41 -1.79 15.04 -2.90
C THR A 41 -1.53 15.22 -1.40
N LEU A 42 -0.95 14.22 -0.71
CA LEU A 42 -0.65 14.30 0.72
C LEU A 42 0.75 14.87 1.00
N ILE A 43 1.73 14.59 0.14
CA ILE A 43 3.13 15.02 0.31
C ILE A 43 3.29 16.53 0.65
N PRO A 44 2.53 17.46 0.04
CA PRO A 44 2.63 18.89 0.37
C PRO A 44 2.33 19.25 1.83
N PHE A 45 1.61 18.40 2.57
CA PHE A 45 1.28 18.61 3.99
C PHE A 45 2.34 18.03 4.95
N PHE A 46 3.33 17.31 4.43
CA PHE A 46 4.35 16.63 5.23
C PHE A 46 5.74 17.25 5.04
N LYS A 47 5.83 18.53 4.68
CA LYS A 47 7.10 19.20 4.32
C LYS A 47 8.12 19.24 5.46
N GLN A 48 7.66 19.23 6.71
CA GLN A 48 8.50 19.23 7.91
C GLN A 48 9.08 17.84 8.26
N TYR A 49 8.58 16.78 7.62
CA TYR A 49 9.02 15.41 7.84
C TYR A 49 9.98 14.97 6.75
N ARG A 50 10.72 13.89 7.01
CA ARG A 50 11.49 13.19 6.00
C ARG A 50 10.60 12.12 5.35
N VAL A 51 10.03 12.43 4.18
CA VAL A 51 9.01 11.57 3.57
C VAL A 51 9.64 10.68 2.50
N ILE A 52 9.48 9.38 2.63
CA ILE A 52 10.02 8.34 1.74
C ILE A 52 8.84 7.59 1.12
N ALA A 53 8.65 7.68 -0.19
CA ALA A 53 7.57 6.99 -0.90
C ALA A 53 8.15 5.93 -1.83
N LEU A 54 7.65 4.69 -1.73
CA LEU A 54 8.15 3.53 -2.45
C LEU A 54 7.16 3.12 -3.55
N ASP A 55 7.65 2.81 -4.76
CA ASP A 55 6.94 1.92 -5.67
C ASP A 55 7.26 0.47 -5.29
N PHE A 56 6.28 -0.34 -4.90
CA PHE A 56 6.52 -1.76 -4.60
C PHE A 56 7.05 -2.52 -5.84
N PRO A 57 7.76 -3.65 -5.66
CA PRO A 57 8.16 -4.51 -6.77
C PRO A 57 7.03 -4.77 -7.77
N GLY A 58 7.33 -4.69 -9.07
CA GLY A 58 6.35 -4.86 -10.13
C GLY A 58 5.36 -3.70 -10.31
N HIS A 59 5.46 -2.60 -9.55
CA HIS A 59 4.60 -1.43 -9.65
C HIS A 59 5.38 -0.19 -10.08
N GLY A 60 4.69 0.81 -10.65
CA GLY A 60 5.27 2.11 -11.00
C GLY A 60 6.57 1.97 -11.78
N PHE A 61 7.65 2.56 -11.26
CA PHE A 61 8.99 2.51 -11.83
C PHE A 61 9.91 1.45 -11.20
N SER A 62 9.40 0.64 -10.26
CA SER A 62 10.12 -0.51 -9.72
C SER A 62 10.16 -1.66 -10.71
N SER A 63 11.27 -2.39 -10.70
CA SER A 63 11.49 -3.52 -11.60
C SER A 63 10.50 -4.66 -11.33
N HIS A 64 10.26 -5.43 -12.37
CA HIS A 64 9.56 -6.71 -12.25
C HIS A 64 10.47 -7.72 -11.54
N LEU A 65 9.89 -8.68 -10.81
CA LEU A 65 10.67 -9.80 -10.30
C LEU A 65 11.24 -10.62 -11.47
N PRO A 66 12.33 -11.38 -11.28
CA PRO A 66 12.82 -12.29 -12.29
C PRO A 66 11.73 -13.25 -12.81
N GLU A 67 11.88 -13.73 -14.04
CA GLU A 67 10.95 -14.70 -14.62
C GLU A 67 10.84 -15.96 -13.75
N GLY A 68 9.64 -16.53 -13.66
CA GLY A 68 9.37 -17.71 -12.83
C GLY A 68 9.09 -17.42 -11.35
N MET A 69 9.51 -16.26 -10.83
CA MET A 69 9.17 -15.82 -9.46
C MET A 69 7.72 -15.35 -9.36
N ALA A 70 7.13 -15.56 -8.18
CA ALA A 70 5.79 -15.12 -7.83
C ALA A 70 5.85 -13.94 -6.85
N TYR A 71 4.83 -13.09 -6.90
CA TYR A 71 4.65 -11.99 -5.94
C TYR A 71 3.87 -12.49 -4.73
N HIS A 72 4.56 -12.97 -3.70
CA HIS A 72 3.87 -13.32 -2.45
C HIS A 72 3.64 -12.06 -1.63
N PHE A 73 2.45 -11.95 -1.04
CA PHE A 73 2.10 -10.78 -0.23
C PHE A 73 3.09 -10.55 0.93
N PHE A 74 3.58 -11.64 1.55
CA PHE A 74 4.51 -11.55 2.67
C PHE A 74 5.90 -11.05 2.27
N ASP A 75 6.27 -11.11 0.98
CA ASP A 75 7.54 -10.57 0.51
C ASP A 75 7.58 -9.04 0.67
N LEU A 76 6.42 -8.37 0.75
CA LEU A 76 6.33 -6.95 1.04
C LEU A 76 6.87 -6.59 2.43
N VAL A 77 6.83 -7.52 3.41
CA VAL A 77 7.42 -7.31 4.74
C VAL A 77 8.93 -7.15 4.59
N TYR A 78 9.60 -8.03 3.84
CA TYR A 78 11.04 -7.92 3.58
C TYR A 78 11.39 -6.63 2.82
N VAL A 79 10.59 -6.25 1.83
CA VAL A 79 10.80 -4.99 1.09
C VAL A 79 10.76 -3.77 2.01
N ILE A 80 9.79 -3.71 2.93
CA ILE A 80 9.68 -2.60 3.89
C ILE A 80 10.84 -2.62 4.89
N GLN A 81 11.23 -3.80 5.39
CA GLN A 81 12.39 -3.94 6.27
C GLN A 81 13.69 -3.47 5.61
N ASP A 82 13.92 -3.88 4.36
CA ASP A 82 15.10 -3.46 3.60
C ASP A 82 15.08 -1.96 3.32
N LEU A 83 13.91 -1.35 3.12
CA LEU A 83 13.78 0.09 2.95
C LEU A 83 14.16 0.85 4.24
N ILE A 84 13.66 0.39 5.39
CA ILE A 84 14.01 0.94 6.72
C ILE A 84 15.53 0.85 6.93
N ALA A 85 16.14 -0.30 6.63
CA ALA A 85 17.57 -0.51 6.75
C ALA A 85 18.39 0.35 5.78
N ALA A 86 17.96 0.48 4.53
CA ALA A 86 18.66 1.27 3.50
C ALA A 86 18.75 2.76 3.88
N PHE A 87 17.69 3.30 4.50
CA PHE A 87 17.67 4.68 5.01
C PHE A 87 18.24 4.82 6.43
N LYS A 88 18.66 3.71 7.06
CA LYS A 88 19.20 3.64 8.42
C LYS A 88 18.26 4.28 9.45
N LEU A 89 16.99 3.89 9.40
CA LEU A 89 15.97 4.46 10.27
C LEU A 89 15.86 3.62 11.54
N ASP A 90 16.31 4.18 12.67
CA ASP A 90 16.15 3.54 13.99
C ASP A 90 14.70 3.64 14.52
N SER A 91 13.94 4.61 13.99
CA SER A 91 12.56 4.87 14.37
C SER A 91 11.82 5.46 13.17
N VAL A 92 10.61 4.97 12.84
CA VAL A 92 9.88 5.39 11.64
C VAL A 92 8.36 5.36 11.81
N THR A 93 7.66 6.32 11.18
CA THR A 93 6.21 6.26 11.00
C THR A 93 5.88 5.59 9.67
N LEU A 94 5.06 4.53 9.68
CA LEU A 94 4.57 3.89 8.47
C LEU A 94 3.16 4.40 8.15
N ILE A 95 2.96 4.94 6.95
CA ILE A 95 1.64 5.31 6.42
C ILE A 95 1.34 4.42 5.22
N GLY A 96 0.36 3.54 5.37
CA GLY A 96 0.02 2.56 4.33
C GLY A 96 -1.43 2.62 3.91
N HIS A 97 -1.67 2.63 2.59
CA HIS A 97 -2.99 2.49 2.00
C HIS A 97 -3.25 1.05 1.57
N SER A 98 -4.41 0.50 1.91
CA SER A 98 -4.88 -0.81 1.43
C SER A 98 -3.82 -1.92 1.57
N MET A 99 -3.29 -2.44 0.45
CA MET A 99 -2.20 -3.42 0.43
C MET A 99 -0.97 -2.96 1.23
N GLY A 100 -0.54 -1.70 1.04
CA GLY A 100 0.57 -1.11 1.79
C GLY A 100 0.28 -1.04 3.29
N GLY A 101 -0.94 -0.67 3.68
CA GLY A 101 -1.34 -0.66 5.09
C GLY A 101 -1.42 -2.06 5.71
N ALA A 102 -1.90 -3.04 4.94
CA ALA A 102 -1.91 -4.44 5.36
C ALA A 102 -0.48 -4.98 5.58
N ALA A 103 0.47 -4.62 4.69
CA ALA A 103 1.87 -4.99 4.85
C ALA A 103 2.51 -4.26 6.05
N SER A 104 2.26 -2.95 6.22
CA SER A 104 2.72 -2.18 7.37
C SER A 104 2.22 -2.74 8.70
N THR A 105 0.99 -3.27 8.73
CA THR A 105 0.42 -3.94 9.91
C THR A 105 1.29 -5.15 10.31
N LEU A 106 1.70 -5.97 9.33
CA LEU A 106 2.59 -7.11 9.61
C LEU A 106 3.97 -6.63 10.07
N VAL A 107 4.54 -5.61 9.43
CA VAL A 107 5.83 -5.05 9.83
C VAL A 107 5.80 -4.54 11.27
N ALA A 108 4.80 -3.73 11.63
CA ALA A 108 4.62 -3.19 12.98
C ALA A 108 4.42 -4.29 14.04
N SER A 109 3.92 -5.47 13.66
CA SER A 109 3.75 -6.59 14.61
C SER A 109 5.06 -7.31 14.98
N VAL A 110 6.13 -7.10 14.21
CA VAL A 110 7.41 -7.83 14.39
C VAL A 110 8.65 -6.92 14.37
N ASN A 111 8.51 -5.62 14.11
CA ASN A 111 9.62 -4.67 14.08
C ASN A 111 9.38 -3.48 15.02
N GLU A 112 10.20 -3.39 16.06
CA GLU A 112 10.13 -2.35 17.09
C GLU A 112 10.55 -0.95 16.62
N SER A 113 11.23 -0.83 15.48
CA SER A 113 11.55 0.49 14.88
C SER A 113 10.30 1.22 14.36
N VAL A 114 9.16 0.54 14.22
CA VAL A 114 7.91 1.21 13.85
C VAL A 114 7.39 2.00 15.04
N LYS A 115 7.62 3.32 15.01
CA LYS A 115 7.21 4.26 16.05
C LYS A 115 5.71 4.50 16.05
N ARG A 116 5.11 4.60 14.86
CA ARG A 116 3.67 4.85 14.65
C ARG A 116 3.21 4.13 13.40
N LEU A 117 1.98 3.64 13.44
CA LEU A 117 1.33 2.99 12.31
C LEU A 117 0.07 3.77 11.91
N ILE A 118 0.03 4.25 10.67
CA ILE A 118 -1.10 4.98 10.12
C ILE A 118 -1.65 4.19 8.93
N LEU A 119 -2.92 3.85 9.02
CA LEU A 119 -3.60 2.96 8.10
C LEU A 119 -4.73 3.69 7.39
N LEU A 120 -4.71 3.65 6.06
CA LEU A 120 -5.73 4.24 5.21
C LEU A 120 -6.50 3.09 4.55
N GLU A 121 -7.73 2.83 4.98
CA GLU A 121 -8.56 1.74 4.46
C GLU A 121 -7.83 0.37 4.50
N ALA A 122 -7.15 0.08 5.62
CA ALA A 122 -6.36 -1.14 5.83
C ALA A 122 -6.31 -1.54 7.32
N LEU A 123 -6.35 -2.83 7.63
CA LEU A 123 -6.14 -3.35 9.00
C LEU A 123 -5.71 -4.82 8.95
N GLY A 124 -4.49 -5.05 8.49
CA GLY A 124 -3.94 -6.38 8.22
C GLY A 124 -4.39 -7.01 6.89
N PRO A 125 -3.78 -8.15 6.50
CA PRO A 125 -4.02 -8.79 5.21
C PRO A 125 -5.42 -9.42 5.09
N LEU A 126 -5.78 -9.75 3.85
CA LEU A 126 -6.89 -10.65 3.57
C LEU A 126 -6.57 -12.04 4.12
N THR A 127 -7.54 -12.64 4.80
CA THR A 127 -7.43 -13.97 5.40
C THR A 127 -8.16 -15.02 4.56
N VAL A 128 -7.96 -16.29 4.92
CA VAL A 128 -8.71 -17.44 4.42
C VAL A 128 -9.06 -18.33 5.60
N SER A 129 -10.24 -18.97 5.57
CA SER A 129 -10.54 -20.01 6.56
C SER A 129 -9.69 -21.25 6.27
N ALA A 130 -9.43 -22.08 7.28
CA ALA A 130 -8.67 -23.32 7.09
C ALA A 130 -9.29 -24.19 5.97
N LYS A 131 -10.63 -24.24 5.90
CA LYS A 131 -11.37 -24.98 4.85
C LYS A 131 -11.14 -24.39 3.45
N GLY A 132 -11.09 -23.05 3.33
CA GLY A 132 -10.93 -22.36 2.05
C GLY A 132 -9.52 -22.40 1.43
N THR A 133 -8.55 -23.01 2.12
CA THR A 133 -7.16 -23.09 1.66
C THR A 133 -7.02 -23.85 0.34
N VAL A 134 -7.79 -24.92 0.17
CA VAL A 134 -7.71 -25.77 -1.03
C VAL A 134 -8.21 -24.99 -2.25
N GLU A 135 -9.36 -24.33 -2.14
CA GLU A 135 -9.95 -23.53 -3.22
C GLU A 135 -9.07 -22.33 -3.58
N LEU A 136 -8.46 -21.69 -2.58
CA LEU A 136 -7.48 -20.62 -2.78
C LEU A 136 -6.30 -21.11 -3.64
N MET A 137 -5.70 -22.25 -3.27
CA MET A 137 -4.56 -22.81 -3.99
C MET A 137 -4.92 -23.24 -5.41
N GLN A 138 -6.07 -23.89 -5.58
CA GLN A 138 -6.59 -24.27 -6.90
C GLN A 138 -6.77 -23.04 -7.81
N LYS A 139 -7.34 -21.96 -7.28
CA LYS A 139 -7.50 -20.71 -8.02
C LYS A 139 -6.16 -20.11 -8.43
N ALA A 140 -5.20 -20.01 -7.51
CA ALA A 140 -3.88 -19.46 -7.80
C ALA A 140 -3.14 -20.25 -8.89
N LEU A 141 -3.17 -21.60 -8.83
CA LEU A 141 -2.56 -22.45 -9.85
C LEU A 141 -3.26 -22.30 -11.22
N ALA A 142 -4.59 -22.25 -11.23
CA ALA A 142 -5.37 -22.07 -12.46
C ALA A 142 -5.13 -20.70 -13.12
N GLU A 143 -4.97 -19.64 -12.32
CA GLU A 143 -4.65 -18.30 -12.84
C GLU A 143 -3.20 -18.20 -13.32
N ARG A 144 -2.25 -18.79 -12.59
CA ARG A 144 -0.83 -18.85 -12.99
C ARG A 144 -0.65 -19.59 -14.31
N ALA A 145 -1.36 -20.70 -14.53
CA ALA A 145 -1.31 -21.43 -15.80
C ALA A 145 -1.79 -20.61 -17.01
N LYS A 146 -2.62 -19.58 -16.79
CA LYS A 146 -3.20 -18.74 -17.85
C LYS A 146 -2.40 -17.46 -18.12
N ILE A 147 -1.51 -17.03 -17.21
CA ILE A 147 -0.88 -15.70 -17.29
C ILE A 147 0.09 -15.59 -18.48
N ASN A 148 0.85 -16.64 -18.77
CA ASN A 148 1.91 -16.63 -19.80
C ASN A 148 1.37 -16.39 -21.22
N ASN A 149 0.05 -16.54 -21.44
CA ASN A 149 -0.58 -16.40 -22.75
C ASN A 149 -1.35 -15.08 -22.93
N LYS A 150 -1.28 -14.13 -21.97
CA LYS A 150 -2.04 -12.88 -22.04
C LYS A 150 -1.19 -11.71 -22.50
N SER A 151 -1.58 -11.08 -23.60
CA SER A 151 -1.05 -9.76 -23.97
C SER A 151 -1.63 -8.68 -23.06
N LEU A 152 -0.77 -7.71 -22.69
CA LEU A 152 -1.24 -6.52 -21.98
C LEU A 152 -2.06 -5.64 -22.92
N ARG A 153 -3.25 -5.22 -22.45
CA ARG A 153 -4.10 -4.26 -23.15
C ARG A 153 -3.30 -3.01 -23.52
N LEU A 154 -3.35 -2.64 -24.79
CA LEU A 154 -2.88 -1.36 -25.29
C LEU A 154 -4.01 -0.33 -25.18
N PHE A 155 -3.70 0.86 -24.68
CA PHE A 155 -4.57 2.01 -24.68
C PHE A 155 -4.12 2.98 -25.76
N GLU A 156 -5.07 3.56 -26.49
CA GLU A 156 -4.79 4.49 -27.58
C GLU A 156 -4.24 5.83 -27.06
N SER A 157 -4.65 6.23 -25.85
CA SER A 157 -4.21 7.46 -25.21
C SER A 157 -4.16 7.33 -23.69
N GLU A 158 -3.40 8.22 -23.06
CA GLU A 158 -3.39 8.38 -21.60
C GLU A 158 -4.81 8.66 -21.07
N ALA A 159 -5.56 9.55 -21.73
CA ALA A 159 -6.93 9.89 -21.33
C ALA A 159 -7.86 8.65 -21.33
N GLN A 160 -7.69 7.74 -22.30
CA GLN A 160 -8.44 6.48 -22.33
C GLN A 160 -8.08 5.60 -21.12
N ALA A 161 -6.79 5.47 -20.79
CA ALA A 161 -6.36 4.68 -19.63
C ALA A 161 -6.87 5.28 -18.31
N ILE A 162 -6.85 6.62 -18.18
CA ILE A 162 -7.40 7.33 -17.01
C ILE A 162 -8.89 7.06 -16.89
N SER A 163 -9.67 7.27 -17.96
CA SER A 163 -11.11 7.03 -17.97
C SER A 163 -11.47 5.60 -17.58
N VAL A 164 -10.74 4.61 -18.13
CA VAL A 164 -10.93 3.20 -17.79
C VAL A 164 -10.64 2.95 -16.30
N ARG A 165 -9.52 3.45 -15.76
CA ARG A 165 -9.18 3.26 -14.35
C ARG A 165 -10.18 3.96 -13.42
N ALA A 166 -10.54 5.20 -13.71
CA ALA A 166 -11.51 6.00 -12.97
C ALA A 166 -12.86 5.28 -12.83
N SER A 167 -13.36 4.72 -13.94
CA SER A 167 -14.60 3.92 -13.94
C SER A 167 -14.49 2.65 -13.08
N HIS A 168 -13.37 1.93 -13.13
CA HIS A 168 -13.18 0.72 -12.30
C HIS A 168 -13.02 1.05 -10.80
N SER A 169 -12.43 2.20 -10.49
CA SER A 169 -12.21 2.67 -9.12
C SER A 169 -13.39 3.45 -8.55
N ASN A 170 -14.44 3.72 -9.35
CA ASN A 170 -15.55 4.61 -9.00
C ASN A 170 -15.06 5.96 -8.43
N MET A 171 -14.07 6.56 -9.09
CA MET A 171 -13.41 7.79 -8.68
C MET A 171 -13.41 8.79 -9.84
N ASP A 172 -13.34 10.08 -9.53
CA ASP A 172 -13.06 11.11 -10.52
C ASP A 172 -11.73 10.83 -11.25
N ALA A 173 -11.76 11.07 -12.56
CA ALA A 173 -10.61 10.92 -13.45
C ALA A 173 -9.42 11.78 -13.01
N ASP A 174 -9.66 13.00 -12.55
CA ASP A 174 -8.60 13.93 -12.16
C ASP A 174 -7.89 13.48 -10.88
N ILE A 175 -8.64 12.86 -9.95
CA ILE A 175 -8.09 12.34 -8.70
C ILE A 175 -7.18 11.13 -8.97
N ILE A 176 -7.60 10.19 -9.81
CA ILE A 176 -6.80 8.97 -10.09
C ILE A 176 -5.69 9.20 -11.12
N ALA A 177 -5.75 10.28 -11.89
CA ALA A 177 -4.83 10.55 -13.00
C ALA A 177 -3.34 10.45 -12.63
N PRO A 178 -2.86 10.96 -11.48
CA PRO A 178 -1.44 10.82 -11.10
C PRO A 178 -0.96 9.37 -11.02
N VAL A 179 -1.75 8.50 -10.39
CA VAL A 179 -1.48 7.06 -10.28
C VAL A 179 -1.45 6.43 -11.67
N VAL A 180 -2.40 6.78 -12.53
CA VAL A 180 -2.46 6.25 -13.89
C VAL A 180 -1.24 6.69 -14.68
N ARG A 181 -0.92 7.98 -14.73
CA ARG A 181 0.22 8.54 -15.46
C ARG A 181 1.53 7.87 -15.07
N ARG A 182 1.79 7.76 -13.77
CA ARG A 182 2.98 7.07 -13.26
C ARG A 182 3.00 5.58 -13.61
N GLY A 183 1.82 4.96 -13.68
CA GLY A 183 1.64 3.56 -14.03
C GLY A 183 1.69 3.24 -15.53
N LEU A 184 1.79 4.22 -16.43
CA LEU A 184 1.79 4.00 -17.87
C LEU A 184 3.20 3.95 -18.48
N LEU A 185 3.38 3.00 -19.38
CA LEU A 185 4.52 2.88 -20.29
C LEU A 185 4.07 3.29 -21.70
N ASN A 186 4.71 4.32 -22.26
CA ASN A 186 4.51 4.70 -23.66
C ASN A 186 5.25 3.71 -24.58
N LYS A 187 4.53 3.07 -25.51
CA LYS A 187 5.05 2.09 -26.48
C LYS A 187 5.27 2.69 -27.87
N GLY A 188 5.04 3.99 -28.05
CA GLY A 188 5.10 4.70 -29.33
C GLY A 188 3.80 4.60 -30.14
N ASN A 189 3.12 3.45 -30.09
CA ASN A 189 1.82 3.21 -30.74
C ASN A 189 0.63 3.20 -29.74
N GLY A 190 0.86 3.63 -28.50
CA GLY A 190 -0.12 3.63 -27.42
C GLY A 190 0.54 3.47 -26.06
N PHE A 191 -0.26 3.15 -25.05
CA PHE A 191 0.15 3.02 -23.66
C PHE A 191 -0.19 1.64 -23.11
N GLN A 192 0.66 1.12 -22.24
CA GLN A 192 0.41 -0.12 -21.48
C GLN A 192 0.67 0.12 -20.00
N TRP A 193 0.05 -0.69 -19.14
CA TRP A 193 0.42 -0.68 -17.73
C TRP A 193 1.86 -1.14 -17.54
N ARG A 194 2.63 -0.39 -16.74
CA ARG A 194 3.95 -0.81 -16.23
C ARG A 194 3.84 -1.99 -15.28
N SER A 195 2.70 -2.15 -14.61
CA SER A 195 2.52 -3.17 -13.60
C SER A 195 2.76 -4.56 -14.16
N ASP A 196 3.48 -5.40 -13.43
CA ASP A 196 3.68 -6.80 -13.80
C ASP A 196 2.32 -7.54 -13.83
N PRO A 197 1.95 -8.22 -14.94
CA PRO A 197 0.71 -9.00 -15.01
C PRO A 197 0.57 -10.04 -13.88
N ARG A 198 1.68 -10.61 -13.39
CA ARG A 198 1.70 -11.63 -12.33
C ARG A 198 1.16 -11.13 -11.00
N LEU A 199 1.13 -9.81 -10.77
CA LEU A 199 0.48 -9.19 -9.61
C LEU A 199 -1.03 -9.48 -9.54
N ARG A 200 -1.64 -9.93 -10.66
CA ARG A 200 -3.07 -10.27 -10.74
C ARG A 200 -3.38 -11.73 -10.46
N ILE A 201 -2.37 -12.55 -10.20
CA ILE A 201 -2.56 -13.94 -9.80
C ILE A 201 -2.99 -13.96 -8.33
N ALA A 202 -4.03 -14.74 -8.01
CA ALA A 202 -4.46 -14.94 -6.64
C ALA A 202 -3.31 -15.46 -5.76
N SER A 203 -3.30 -15.02 -4.51
CA SER A 203 -2.33 -15.51 -3.52
C SER A 203 -2.45 -17.03 -3.36
N ILE A 204 -1.32 -17.74 -3.40
CA ILE A 204 -1.28 -19.19 -3.16
C ILE A 204 -1.51 -19.52 -1.67
N ASN A 205 -1.23 -18.58 -0.77
CA ASN A 205 -1.41 -18.70 0.66
C ASN A 205 -1.92 -17.39 1.28
N ARG A 206 -2.68 -17.51 2.38
CA ARG A 206 -3.15 -16.42 3.24
C ARG A 206 -3.15 -16.89 4.69
N LEU A 207 -3.12 -15.97 5.64
CA LEU A 207 -3.32 -16.29 7.05
C LEU A 207 -4.77 -16.68 7.31
N THR A 208 -5.02 -17.48 8.34
CA THR A 208 -6.31 -17.52 9.03
C THR A 208 -6.44 -16.31 9.98
N GLU A 209 -7.65 -15.96 10.40
CA GLU A 209 -7.83 -14.94 11.46
C GLU A 209 -7.10 -15.35 12.74
N SER A 210 -7.11 -16.64 13.10
CA SER A 210 -6.40 -17.15 14.29
C SER A 210 -4.87 -16.99 14.20
N GLN A 211 -4.31 -16.94 13.00
CA GLN A 211 -2.88 -16.65 12.79
C GLN A 211 -2.60 -15.14 12.77
N LEU A 212 -3.55 -14.33 12.31
CA LEU A 212 -3.41 -12.87 12.29
C LEU A 212 -3.62 -12.25 13.68
N GLU A 213 -4.51 -12.79 14.49
CA GLU A 213 -4.83 -12.30 15.85
C GLU A 213 -3.58 -12.07 16.73
N PRO A 214 -2.66 -13.02 16.90
CA PRO A 214 -1.47 -12.80 17.74
C PRO A 214 -0.54 -11.70 17.19
N LEU A 215 -0.53 -11.49 15.86
CA LEU A 215 0.26 -10.42 15.26
C LEU A 215 -0.34 -9.05 15.59
N LEU A 216 -1.66 -8.90 15.47
CA LEU A 216 -2.34 -7.65 15.83
C LEU A 216 -2.16 -7.30 17.30
N LYS A 217 -2.33 -8.27 18.21
CA LYS A 217 -2.12 -8.07 19.66
C LYS A 217 -0.69 -7.65 20.02
N LYS A 218 0.29 -7.94 19.16
CA LYS A 218 1.70 -7.61 19.40
C LYS A 218 2.06 -6.18 18.99
N ILE A 219 1.20 -5.50 18.24
CA ILE A 219 1.41 -4.10 17.86
C ILE A 219 1.24 -3.22 19.11
N THR A 220 2.34 -2.65 19.57
CA THR A 220 2.39 -1.78 20.76
C THR A 220 2.47 -0.29 20.40
N CYS A 221 2.96 0.04 19.20
CA CYS A 221 3.02 1.42 18.74
C CYS A 221 1.60 2.03 18.60
N PRO A 222 1.45 3.36 18.74
CA PRO A 222 0.22 4.07 18.43
C PRO A 222 -0.25 3.79 17.00
N VAL A 223 -1.54 3.50 16.84
CA VAL A 223 -2.17 3.21 15.56
C VAL A 223 -3.27 4.23 15.25
N LEU A 224 -3.19 4.89 14.09
CA LEU A 224 -4.30 5.65 13.52
C LEU A 224 -4.90 4.88 12.35
N LEU A 225 -6.19 4.59 12.41
CA LEU A 225 -6.97 4.05 11.31
C LEU A 225 -7.91 5.12 10.77
N ILE A 226 -7.75 5.48 9.49
CA ILE A 226 -8.66 6.35 8.76
C ILE A 226 -9.47 5.47 7.80
N GLU A 227 -10.78 5.43 8.03
CA GLU A 227 -11.76 4.67 7.25
C GLU A 227 -12.58 5.60 6.36
N ALA A 228 -13.16 5.03 5.32
CA ALA A 228 -14.11 5.68 4.44
C ALA A 228 -15.53 5.12 4.69
N ASP A 229 -16.53 6.00 4.70
CA ASP A 229 -17.93 5.60 4.94
C ASP A 229 -18.53 4.72 3.83
N LYS A 230 -17.96 4.75 2.62
CA LYS A 230 -18.27 3.86 1.49
C LYS A 230 -17.08 2.98 1.11
N GLY A 231 -16.17 2.79 2.07
CA GLY A 231 -14.94 2.04 1.94
C GLY A 231 -15.10 0.52 2.02
N LEU A 232 -13.98 -0.20 2.03
CA LEU A 232 -13.96 -1.66 2.16
C LEU A 232 -14.42 -2.15 3.53
N PHE A 233 -14.43 -1.26 4.53
CA PHE A 233 -14.62 -1.60 5.94
C PHE A 233 -16.04 -1.34 6.45
N ALA A 234 -16.86 -0.64 5.66
CA ALA A 234 -18.28 -0.48 5.96
C ALA A 234 -18.92 -1.87 6.19
N ASP A 235 -19.48 -2.08 7.38
CA ASP A 235 -20.14 -3.32 7.82
C ASP A 235 -19.27 -4.60 7.85
N ASN A 236 -17.94 -4.49 7.81
CA ASN A 236 -17.06 -5.65 7.85
C ASN A 236 -16.79 -6.14 9.28
N GLN A 237 -17.49 -7.21 9.70
CA GLN A 237 -17.38 -7.79 11.04
C GLN A 237 -15.95 -8.22 11.42
N ALA A 238 -15.17 -8.74 10.46
CA ALA A 238 -13.79 -9.16 10.73
C ALA A 238 -12.92 -7.94 11.09
N ILE A 239 -13.09 -6.83 10.37
CA ILE A 239 -12.37 -5.59 10.67
C ILE A 239 -12.77 -5.04 12.05
N GLN A 240 -14.07 -5.05 12.39
CA GLN A 240 -14.51 -4.63 13.72
C GLN A 240 -13.91 -5.49 14.84
N ALA A 241 -13.82 -6.82 14.64
CA ALA A 241 -13.15 -7.71 15.57
C ALA A 241 -11.65 -7.41 15.68
N ARG A 242 -10.96 -7.14 14.57
CA ARG A 242 -9.53 -6.78 14.55
C ARG A 242 -9.23 -5.49 15.30
N LYS A 243 -10.11 -4.48 15.24
CA LYS A 243 -9.93 -3.23 16.00
C LYS A 243 -9.82 -3.47 17.50
N GLN A 244 -10.58 -4.43 18.04
CA GLN A 244 -10.56 -4.78 19.47
C GLN A 244 -9.27 -5.49 19.91
N LEU A 245 -8.41 -5.89 18.97
CA LEU A 245 -7.13 -6.54 19.24
C LEU A 245 -5.97 -5.55 19.42
N LEU A 246 -6.18 -4.28 19.07
CA LEU A 246 -5.17 -3.22 19.17
C LEU A 246 -5.39 -2.39 20.43
N ASN A 247 -4.35 -2.27 21.26
CA ASN A 247 -4.45 -1.53 22.53
C ASN A 247 -4.42 0.00 22.35
N ASN A 248 -3.70 0.49 21.33
CA ASN A 248 -3.45 1.93 21.12
C ASN A 248 -4.05 2.41 19.79
N LEU A 249 -5.32 2.10 19.54
CA LEU A 249 -6.01 2.42 18.29
C LEU A 249 -6.85 3.70 18.39
N THR A 250 -6.55 4.68 17.54
CA THR A 250 -7.45 5.78 17.21
C THR A 250 -8.12 5.51 15.86
N THR A 251 -9.45 5.60 15.80
CA THR A 251 -10.21 5.45 14.56
C THR A 251 -10.84 6.77 14.14
N LYS A 252 -10.76 7.10 12.85
CA LYS A 252 -11.41 8.24 12.20
C LYS A 252 -12.14 7.76 10.96
N VAL A 253 -13.26 8.42 10.65
CA VAL A 253 -14.05 8.11 9.44
C VAL A 253 -14.16 9.38 8.61
N LEU A 254 -13.97 9.24 7.30
CA LEU A 254 -14.15 10.28 6.30
C LEU A 254 -15.21 9.86 5.28
N THR A 255 -15.88 10.84 4.68
CA THR A 255 -16.78 10.56 3.56
C THR A 255 -15.98 10.38 2.28
N GLY A 256 -16.15 9.23 1.63
CA GLY A 256 -15.42 8.87 0.41
C GLY A 256 -15.40 7.37 0.14
N GLY A 257 -14.71 6.97 -0.92
CA GLY A 257 -14.47 5.58 -1.28
C GLY A 257 -13.16 5.03 -0.71
N HIS A 258 -12.72 3.90 -1.28
CA HIS A 258 -11.52 3.16 -0.86
C HIS A 258 -10.22 3.99 -0.90
N HIS A 259 -10.16 5.04 -1.71
CA HIS A 259 -9.00 5.92 -1.86
C HIS A 259 -9.29 7.28 -1.22
N VAL A 260 -9.90 7.27 -0.03
CA VAL A 260 -10.34 8.47 0.69
C VAL A 260 -9.22 9.48 0.92
N HIS A 261 -7.97 9.04 0.99
CA HIS A 261 -6.80 9.91 1.12
C HIS A 261 -6.50 10.73 -0.14
N MET A 262 -6.93 10.25 -1.32
CA MET A 262 -6.85 11.00 -2.57
C MET A 262 -8.10 11.87 -2.77
N GLU A 263 -9.27 11.41 -2.29
CA GLU A 263 -10.54 12.14 -2.38
C GLU A 263 -10.65 13.30 -1.38
N GLN A 264 -10.05 13.16 -0.20
CA GLN A 264 -10.08 14.13 0.91
C GLN A 264 -8.66 14.39 1.44
N PRO A 265 -7.72 14.89 0.61
CA PRO A 265 -6.31 14.95 0.99
C PRO A 265 -6.05 15.90 2.16
N GLU A 266 -6.70 17.08 2.20
CA GLU A 266 -6.54 18.05 3.28
C GLU A 266 -6.99 17.48 4.63
N LYS A 267 -8.17 16.85 4.67
CA LYS A 267 -8.72 16.27 5.90
C LYS A 267 -7.91 15.08 6.37
N THR A 268 -7.48 14.24 5.43
CA THR A 268 -6.63 13.09 5.71
C THR A 268 -5.30 13.55 6.29
N ALA A 269 -4.64 14.52 5.66
CA ALA A 269 -3.39 15.08 6.14
C ALA A 269 -3.53 15.72 7.52
N ALA A 270 -4.58 16.50 7.76
CA ALA A 270 -4.84 17.11 9.07
C ALA A 270 -4.97 16.04 10.17
N MET A 271 -5.75 14.98 9.95
CA MET A 271 -5.88 13.88 10.92
C MET A 271 -4.54 13.17 11.20
N ILE A 272 -3.71 13.02 10.18
CA ILE A 272 -2.38 12.41 10.30
C ILE A 272 -1.43 13.30 11.10
N VAL A 273 -1.35 14.59 10.76
CA VAL A 273 -0.47 15.55 11.44
C VAL A 273 -0.90 15.72 12.89
N ASP A 274 -2.19 15.91 13.17
CA ASP A 274 -2.73 16.00 14.52
C ASP A 274 -2.38 14.78 15.38
N PHE A 275 -2.37 13.59 14.78
CA PHE A 275 -2.01 12.35 15.45
C PHE A 275 -0.51 12.27 15.75
N ILE A 276 0.34 12.61 14.76
CA ILE A 276 1.81 12.60 14.93
C ILE A 276 2.23 13.63 16.01
N GLU A 277 1.61 14.81 16.02
CA GLU A 277 1.95 15.87 16.97
C GLU A 277 1.54 15.53 18.41
N LYS A 278 0.34 14.96 18.61
CA LYS A 278 -0.09 14.52 19.96
C LYS A 278 0.82 13.46 20.55
N GLU A 279 1.15 12.44 19.76
CA GLU A 279 2.05 11.35 20.15
C GLU A 279 3.53 11.78 20.21
N SER A 280 3.85 13.06 20.00
CA SER A 280 5.21 13.59 20.22
C SER A 280 5.30 14.41 21.51
N LEU A 281 4.17 14.68 22.16
CA LEU A 281 4.07 15.45 23.41
C LEU A 281 3.96 14.56 24.65
N ASP A 282 3.62 13.28 24.47
CA ASP A 282 3.55 12.23 25.49
C ASP A 282 4.87 11.41 25.56
#